data_AF-W4MD95-F1
#
_entry.id   AF-W4MD95-F1
#
_cell.length_a   1.000
_cell.length_b   1.000
_cell.length_c   1.000
_cell.angle_alpha   90.00
_cell.angle_beta   90.00
_cell.angle_gamma   90.00
#
_symmetry.space_group_name_H-M   'P 1'
#
loop_
_entity.id
_entity.type
_entity.pdbx_description
1 polymer ?
#
loop_
_entity_poly.entity_id
_entity_poly.type
_entity_poly.pdbx_seq_one_letter_code
_entity_poly.pdbx_strand_id
1 'polypeptide(L)'
;LSIEDIAFLETGRLYYRMPQYQALAVHAGVPPAIESLPANPREIAAYPRKRRDIYLQMLRIRFVSPEGKIRRLGDETEDDRYWATFYDGRLGTVYFGHQVFMPPAPVAFAHAVGLDLGAVHGGFLAAAILSDEGVSYILEPARQVYA
;
A
#
# COMPACT_ATOMS: atom_id res chain seq x y z
N LEU A 1 -23.13 -3.17 -8.88
CA LEU A 1 -22.71 -4.11 -7.82
C LEU A 1 -23.95 -4.78 -7.30
N SER A 2 -23.96 -6.12 -7.24
CA SER A 2 -25.02 -6.88 -6.57
C SER A 2 -24.92 -6.70 -5.05
N ILE A 3 -25.93 -7.20 -4.31
CA ILE A 3 -25.86 -7.24 -2.84
C ILE A 3 -24.69 -8.13 -2.39
N GLU A 4 -24.42 -9.21 -3.11
CA GLU A 4 -23.30 -10.12 -2.84
C GLU A 4 -21.95 -9.42 -3.04
N ASP A 5 -21.82 -8.60 -4.10
CA ASP A 5 -20.61 -7.80 -4.32
C ASP A 5 -20.38 -6.82 -3.18
N ILE A 6 -21.44 -6.13 -2.72
CA ILE A 6 -21.35 -5.17 -1.61
C ILE A 6 -20.95 -5.89 -0.32
N ALA A 7 -21.61 -7.01 -0.01
CA ALA A 7 -21.30 -7.81 1.16
C ALA A 7 -19.85 -8.31 1.15
N PHE A 8 -19.32 -8.70 -0.03
CA PHE A 8 -17.91 -9.04 -0.19
C PHE A 8 -16.99 -7.84 0.09
N LEU A 9 -17.27 -6.67 -0.49
CA LEU A 9 -16.47 -5.44 -0.27
C LEU A 9 -16.45 -5.01 1.20
N GLU A 10 -17.55 -5.20 1.93
CA GLU A 10 -17.63 -4.94 3.38
C GLU A 10 -16.72 -5.86 4.22
N THR A 11 -16.25 -6.98 3.66
CA THR A 11 -15.24 -7.83 4.32
C THR A 11 -13.82 -7.28 4.24
N GLY A 12 -13.60 -6.27 3.40
CA GLY A 12 -12.31 -5.65 3.12
C GLY A 12 -11.56 -5.24 4.40
N ARG A 13 -10.25 -5.45 4.40
CA ARG A 13 -9.36 -5.08 5.51
C ARG A 13 -8.42 -3.98 5.06
N LEU A 14 -8.18 -3.01 5.94
CA LEU A 14 -7.25 -1.90 5.67
C LEU A 14 -5.82 -2.37 5.41
N TYR A 15 -5.42 -3.46 6.06
CA TYR A 15 -4.14 -4.13 5.88
C TYR A 15 -4.25 -5.61 6.25
N TYR A 16 -3.25 -6.38 5.82
CA TYR A 16 -3.06 -7.78 6.20
C TYR A 16 -1.62 -8.03 6.64
N ARG A 17 -1.43 -8.58 7.85
CA ARG A 17 -0.11 -8.91 8.39
C ARG A 17 0.23 -10.36 8.10
N MET A 18 1.48 -10.61 7.72
CA MET A 18 2.05 -11.94 7.49
C MET A 18 3.29 -12.08 8.37
N PRO A 19 3.12 -12.33 9.69
CA PRO A 19 4.23 -12.32 10.66
C PRO A 19 5.34 -13.31 10.30
N GLN A 20 5.00 -14.46 9.74
CA GLN A 20 5.96 -15.49 9.33
C GLN A 20 6.94 -15.01 8.26
N TYR A 21 6.57 -14.00 7.48
CA TYR A 21 7.42 -13.40 6.45
C TYR A 21 7.87 -11.99 6.79
N GLN A 22 7.61 -11.53 8.02
CA GLN A 22 7.82 -10.14 8.43
C GLN A 22 7.28 -9.14 7.40
N ALA A 23 6.05 -9.36 6.92
CA ALA A 23 5.47 -8.62 5.80
C ALA A 23 4.08 -8.03 6.11
N LEU A 24 3.76 -6.95 5.41
CA LEU A 24 2.48 -6.23 5.48
C LEU A 24 1.95 -5.96 4.07
N ALA A 25 0.71 -6.34 3.79
CA ALA A 25 -0.01 -5.88 2.61
C ALA A 25 -0.93 -4.70 2.98
N VAL A 26 -0.85 -3.61 2.22
CA VAL A 26 -1.67 -2.39 2.41
C VAL A 26 -1.98 -1.77 1.05
N HIS A 27 -3.12 -1.08 0.90
CA HIS A 27 -3.50 -0.53 -0.40
C HIS A 27 -2.51 0.51 -0.94
N ALA A 28 -2.19 1.56 -0.17
CA ALA A 28 -1.33 2.66 -0.63
C ALA A 28 0.02 2.75 0.12
N GLY A 29 0.01 2.64 1.45
CA GLY A 29 1.24 2.76 2.22
C GLY A 29 1.04 2.95 3.71
N VAL A 30 2.14 3.20 4.42
CA VAL A 30 2.14 3.40 5.87
C VAL A 30 2.45 4.86 6.22
N PRO A 31 1.46 5.60 6.77
CA PRO A 31 1.69 6.92 7.37
C PRO A 31 2.83 6.93 8.40
N PRO A 32 3.73 7.92 8.38
CA PRO A 32 4.81 8.04 9.38
C PRO A 32 4.32 8.04 10.84
N ALA A 33 3.16 8.64 11.10
CA ALA A 33 2.54 8.69 12.43
C ALA A 33 2.01 7.33 12.95
N ILE A 34 2.00 6.27 12.12
CA ILE A 34 1.61 4.92 12.54
C ILE A 34 2.86 4.17 12.96
N GLU A 35 3.07 4.05 14.27
CA GLU A 35 4.17 3.29 14.88
C GLU A 35 3.82 1.81 15.08
N SER A 36 2.53 1.51 15.24
CA SER A 36 2.02 0.16 15.49
C SER A 36 0.65 -0.03 14.86
N LEU A 37 0.30 -1.30 14.60
CA LEU A 37 -1.00 -1.68 14.04
C LEU A 37 -1.75 -2.55 15.05
N PRO A 38 -3.06 -2.32 15.26
CA PRO A 38 -3.86 -3.21 16.09
C PRO A 38 -3.89 -4.63 15.51
N ALA A 39 -4.20 -5.62 16.34
CA ALA A 39 -4.25 -7.00 15.89
C ALA A 39 -5.36 -7.24 14.86
N ASN A 40 -6.52 -6.64 15.11
CA ASN A 40 -7.65 -6.65 14.21
C ASN A 40 -7.84 -5.25 13.59
N PRO A 41 -7.67 -5.08 12.26
CA PRO A 41 -7.90 -3.80 11.59
C PRO A 41 -9.30 -3.21 11.83
N ARG A 42 -10.31 -4.04 12.13
CA ARG A 42 -11.69 -3.57 12.38
C ARG A 42 -11.82 -2.72 13.64
N GLU A 43 -10.90 -2.85 14.60
CA GLU A 43 -10.89 -2.03 15.82
C GLU A 43 -10.70 -0.53 15.51
N ILE A 44 -10.08 -0.20 14.39
CA ILE A 44 -9.84 1.19 13.95
C ILE A 44 -11.16 1.94 13.74
N ALA A 45 -12.25 1.25 13.38
CA ALA A 45 -13.56 1.88 13.18
C ALA A 45 -14.09 2.56 14.46
N ALA A 46 -13.74 2.01 15.63
CA ALA A 46 -14.12 2.53 16.94
C ALA A 46 -13.19 3.64 17.47
N TYR A 47 -12.09 3.94 16.78
CA TYR A 47 -11.16 4.99 17.23
C TYR A 47 -11.79 6.39 17.12
N PRO A 48 -11.35 7.35 17.97
CA PRO A 48 -11.71 8.75 17.79
C PRO A 48 -11.35 9.22 16.38
N ARG A 49 -12.22 10.05 15.78
CA ARG A 49 -12.10 10.49 14.38
C ARG A 49 -10.67 10.91 14.00
N LYS A 50 -10.04 11.78 14.79
CA LYS A 50 -8.67 12.26 14.52
C LYS A 50 -7.65 11.11 14.40
N ARG A 51 -7.75 10.09 15.26
CA ARG A 51 -6.87 8.92 15.22
C ARG A 51 -7.24 8.01 14.05
N ARG A 52 -8.52 7.72 13.84
CA ARG A 52 -9.01 6.91 12.73
C ARG A 52 -8.59 7.48 11.37
N ASP A 53 -8.68 8.79 11.20
CA ASP A 53 -8.35 9.49 9.95
C ASP A 53 -6.86 9.35 9.58
N ILE A 54 -5.96 9.12 10.55
CA ILE A 54 -4.54 8.79 10.28
C ILE A 54 -4.44 7.41 9.64
N TYR A 55 -5.12 6.40 10.18
CA TYR A 55 -5.12 5.04 9.62
C TYR A 55 -5.77 5.01 8.23
N LEU A 56 -6.83 5.76 8.00
CA LEU A 56 -7.47 5.84 6.68
C LEU A 56 -6.56 6.45 5.59
N GLN A 57 -5.46 7.10 5.95
CA GLN A 57 -4.44 7.53 4.98
C GLN A 57 -3.72 6.35 4.32
N MET A 58 -3.74 5.16 4.93
CA MET A 58 -3.21 3.93 4.33
C MET A 58 -3.86 3.56 2.99
N LEU A 59 -5.00 4.18 2.66
CA LEU A 59 -5.70 4.04 1.39
C LEU A 59 -5.29 5.08 0.32
N ARG A 60 -4.50 6.10 0.66
CA ARG A 60 -4.27 7.23 -0.27
C ARG A 60 -2.91 7.94 -0.17
N ILE A 61 -2.07 7.55 0.79
CA ILE A 61 -0.76 8.17 0.98
C ILE A 61 0.11 7.99 -0.27
N ARG A 62 0.80 9.06 -0.68
CA ARG A 62 1.82 9.04 -1.74
C ARG A 62 3.09 9.71 -1.23
N PHE A 63 3.04 11.03 -1.08
CA PHE A 63 4.18 11.84 -0.68
C PHE A 63 4.08 12.29 0.78
N VAL A 64 5.25 12.42 1.40
CA VAL A 64 5.41 12.96 2.75
C VAL A 64 6.58 13.93 2.79
N SER A 65 6.48 14.91 3.69
CA SER A 65 7.58 15.83 3.99
C SER A 65 8.70 15.16 4.78
N PRO A 66 9.89 15.77 4.85
CA PRO A 66 10.98 15.29 5.70
C PRO A 66 10.57 15.15 7.19
N GLU A 67 9.61 15.95 7.66
CA GLU A 67 9.05 15.89 9.02
C GLU A 67 7.93 14.84 9.17
N GLY A 68 7.65 14.06 8.13
CA GLY A 68 6.65 13.00 8.14
C GLY A 68 5.21 13.47 7.93
N LYS A 69 4.99 14.71 7.45
CA LYS A 69 3.63 15.20 7.14
C LYS A 69 3.18 14.69 5.77
N ILE A 70 1.99 14.10 5.72
CA ILE A 70 1.40 13.64 4.47
C ILE A 70 1.01 14.83 3.59
N ARG A 71 1.39 14.78 2.31
CA ARG A 71 1.00 15.75 1.29
C ARG A 71 -0.26 15.30 0.56
N ARG A 72 -1.10 16.27 0.21
CA ARG A 72 -2.19 16.04 -0.72
C ARG A 72 -1.62 16.09 -2.13
N LEU A 73 -2.34 15.46 -3.06
CA LEU A 73 -1.98 15.51 -4.47
C LEU A 73 -1.99 16.96 -4.96
N GLY A 74 -0.86 17.42 -5.50
CA GLY A 74 -0.63 18.78 -6.00
C GLY A 74 -0.04 19.74 -4.98
N ASP A 75 0.06 19.35 -3.70
CA ASP A 75 0.65 20.18 -2.62
C ASP A 75 2.11 19.79 -2.34
N GLU A 76 2.71 18.92 -3.16
CA GLU A 76 4.09 18.49 -3.02
C GLU A 76 5.10 19.60 -3.35
N THR A 77 6.20 19.62 -2.62
CA THR A 77 7.37 20.48 -2.79
C THR A 77 8.59 19.66 -3.20
N GLU A 78 9.66 20.32 -3.61
CA GLU A 78 10.91 19.65 -4.04
C GLU A 78 11.58 18.82 -2.93
N ASP A 79 11.27 19.08 -1.66
CA ASP A 79 11.80 18.35 -0.51
C ASP A 79 10.95 17.13 -0.12
N ASP A 80 9.70 17.06 -0.60
CA ASP A 80 8.84 15.93 -0.29
C ASP A 80 9.30 14.68 -1.07
N ARG A 81 9.13 13.51 -0.47
CA ARG A 81 9.48 12.22 -1.10
C ARG A 81 8.32 11.27 -1.00
N TYR A 82 8.36 10.24 -1.84
CA TYR A 82 7.41 9.15 -1.74
C TYR A 82 7.56 8.47 -0.36
N TRP A 83 6.45 8.12 0.30
CA TRP A 83 6.44 7.67 1.70
C TRP A 83 7.41 6.50 1.94
N ALA A 84 7.50 5.59 0.97
CA ALA A 84 8.34 4.40 1.06
C ALA A 84 9.85 4.71 1.08
N THR A 85 10.27 5.91 0.65
CA THR A 85 11.67 6.37 0.75
C THR A 85 12.08 6.61 2.21
N PHE A 86 11.16 7.03 3.07
CA PHE A 86 11.43 7.29 4.49
C PHE A 86 10.97 6.15 5.41
N TYR A 87 10.31 5.13 4.88
CA TYR A 87 9.83 4.03 5.68
C TYR A 87 10.99 3.19 6.21
N ASP A 88 11.00 2.94 7.51
CA ASP A 88 12.10 2.37 8.29
C ASP A 88 11.97 0.85 8.51
N GLY A 89 10.94 0.22 7.92
CA GLY A 89 10.70 -1.22 8.10
C GLY A 89 10.11 -1.61 9.45
N ARG A 90 9.64 -0.65 10.29
CA ARG A 90 9.13 -0.96 11.64
C ARG A 90 7.94 -1.92 11.69
N LEU A 91 7.20 -2.08 10.58
CA LEU A 91 6.09 -3.04 10.43
C LEU A 91 6.43 -4.22 9.50
N GLY A 92 7.72 -4.41 9.19
CA GLY A 92 8.20 -5.36 8.19
C GLY A 92 8.19 -4.79 6.77
N THR A 93 8.43 -5.66 5.79
CA THR A 93 8.39 -5.30 4.35
C THR A 93 6.96 -5.03 3.91
N VAL A 94 6.72 -3.85 3.35
CA VAL A 94 5.37 -3.44 2.92
C VAL A 94 5.17 -3.69 1.43
N TYR A 95 4.16 -4.48 1.07
CA TYR A 95 3.69 -4.65 -0.30
C TYR A 95 2.45 -3.78 -0.53
N PHE A 96 2.49 -2.92 -1.54
CA PHE A 96 1.46 -1.90 -1.75
C PHE A 96 1.16 -1.63 -3.24
N GLY A 97 0.07 -0.91 -3.50
CA GLY A 97 -0.32 -0.44 -4.83
C GLY A 97 -0.70 1.05 -4.82
N HIS A 98 -1.84 1.41 -5.39
CA HIS A 98 -2.45 2.77 -5.42
C HIS A 98 -1.72 3.81 -6.27
N GLN A 99 -0.40 3.90 -6.14
CA GLN A 99 0.43 4.65 -7.07
C GLN A 99 0.74 3.74 -8.25
N VAL A 100 0.26 4.12 -9.43
CA VAL A 100 0.65 3.45 -10.66
C VAL A 100 2.12 3.75 -10.94
N PHE A 101 2.90 2.69 -11.13
CA PHE A 101 4.26 2.74 -11.63
C PHE A 101 4.28 2.06 -12.99
N MET A 102 4.89 2.67 -14.01
CA MET A 102 4.95 2.08 -15.35
C MET A 102 6.29 1.39 -15.76
N PRO A 103 7.21 0.97 -14.85
CA PRO A 103 8.32 0.10 -15.24
C PRO A 103 7.86 -1.37 -15.39
N PRO A 104 8.60 -2.21 -16.15
CA PRO A 104 8.26 -3.62 -16.35
C PRO A 104 8.70 -4.52 -15.18
N ALA A 105 8.67 -4.02 -13.94
CA ALA A 105 9.05 -4.73 -12.72
C ALA A 105 8.47 -4.04 -11.48
N PRO A 106 8.21 -4.78 -10.38
CA PRO A 106 7.87 -4.18 -9.09
C PRO A 106 8.88 -3.12 -8.66
N VAL A 107 8.39 -2.03 -8.08
CA VAL A 107 9.24 -0.91 -7.64
C VAL A 107 9.73 -1.16 -6.23
N ALA A 108 11.03 -1.44 -6.10
CA ALA A 108 11.67 -1.70 -4.81
C ALA A 108 12.08 -0.41 -4.09
N PHE A 109 11.76 -0.35 -2.80
CA PHE A 109 12.29 0.56 -1.79
C PHE A 109 13.01 -0.28 -0.72
N ALA A 110 13.75 0.37 0.18
CA ALA A 110 14.53 -0.34 1.21
C ALA A 110 13.70 -1.34 2.03
N HIS A 111 12.45 -0.98 2.37
CA HIS A 111 11.54 -1.80 3.18
C HIS A 111 10.12 -1.90 2.60
N ALA A 112 9.95 -1.62 1.31
CA ALA A 112 8.64 -1.68 0.67
C ALA A 112 8.73 -2.01 -0.83
N VAL A 113 7.65 -2.55 -1.40
CA VAL A 113 7.56 -2.96 -2.80
C VAL A 113 6.22 -2.51 -3.39
N GLY A 114 6.30 -1.68 -4.44
CA GLY A 114 5.15 -1.25 -5.22
C GLY A 114 4.81 -2.27 -6.30
N LEU A 115 3.56 -2.76 -6.28
CA LEU A 115 3.04 -3.80 -7.19
C LEU A 115 2.00 -3.27 -8.19
N ASP A 116 1.54 -2.03 -8.05
CA ASP A 116 0.61 -1.43 -9.00
C ASP A 116 1.36 -0.98 -10.25
N LEU A 117 1.50 -1.92 -11.19
CA LEU A 117 2.19 -1.70 -12.46
C LEU A 117 1.23 -1.26 -13.58
N GLY A 118 0.07 -0.69 -13.22
CA GLY A 118 -0.85 -0.09 -14.18
C GLY A 118 -1.47 -1.08 -15.17
N ALA A 119 -1.86 -2.27 -14.70
CA ALA A 119 -2.48 -3.30 -15.56
C ALA A 119 -3.63 -2.74 -16.42
N VAL A 120 -4.51 -1.92 -15.85
CA VAL A 120 -5.64 -1.31 -16.57
C VAL A 120 -5.18 -0.29 -17.63
N HIS A 121 -3.98 0.27 -17.45
CA HIS A 121 -3.35 1.27 -18.33
C HIS A 121 -2.40 0.66 -19.36
N GLY A 122 -2.45 -0.66 -19.57
CA GLY A 122 -1.58 -1.36 -20.53
C GLY A 122 -0.22 -1.78 -19.98
N GLY A 123 0.00 -1.67 -18.66
CA GLY A 123 1.20 -2.17 -18.00
C GLY A 123 1.07 -3.65 -17.62
N PHE A 124 1.34 -3.98 -16.36
CA PHE A 124 1.38 -5.36 -15.88
C PHE A 124 0.51 -5.55 -14.64
N LEU A 125 -0.06 -6.75 -14.49
CA LEU A 125 -0.55 -7.24 -13.21
C LEU A 125 0.61 -7.97 -12.51
N ALA A 126 1.06 -7.43 -11.37
CA ALA A 126 2.15 -8.03 -10.61
C ALA A 126 1.63 -8.75 -9.36
N ALA A 127 2.31 -9.84 -9.00
CA ALA A 127 2.13 -10.55 -7.73
C ALA A 127 3.49 -10.78 -7.07
N ALA A 128 3.55 -10.61 -5.75
CA ALA A 128 4.66 -11.05 -4.92
C ALA A 128 4.33 -12.42 -4.31
N ILE A 129 5.23 -13.38 -4.45
CA ILE A 129 5.14 -14.70 -3.85
C ILE A 129 6.16 -14.76 -2.72
N LEU A 130 5.66 -14.89 -1.50
CA LEU A 130 6.47 -14.99 -0.28
C LEU A 130 6.54 -16.46 0.13
N SER A 131 7.75 -16.99 0.24
CA SER A 131 8.04 -18.34 0.73
C SER A 131 9.25 -18.34 1.65
N ASP A 132 9.58 -19.51 2.22
CA ASP A 132 10.73 -19.67 3.12
C ASP A 132 12.07 -19.49 2.37
N GLU A 133 12.09 -19.67 1.05
CA GLU A 133 13.24 -19.44 0.17
C GLU A 133 13.43 -17.97 -0.21
N GLY A 134 12.47 -17.10 0.13
CA GLY A 134 12.52 -15.67 -0.13
C GLY A 134 11.30 -15.15 -0.91
N VAL A 135 11.52 -14.09 -1.68
CA VAL A 135 10.46 -13.41 -2.43
C VAL A 135 10.72 -13.54 -3.92
N SER A 136 9.71 -13.96 -4.67
CA SER A 136 9.70 -13.94 -6.13
C SER A 136 8.52 -13.12 -6.65
N TYR A 137 8.59 -12.72 -7.92
CA TYR A 137 7.56 -11.88 -8.54
C TYR A 137 7.07 -12.51 -9.84
N ILE A 138 5.75 -12.53 -10.03
CA ILE A 138 5.11 -12.89 -11.30
C ILE A 138 4.51 -11.62 -11.90
N LEU A 139 4.68 -11.46 -13.21
CA LEU A 139 4.12 -10.37 -13.98
C LEU A 139 3.32 -10.93 -15.15
N GLU A 140 2.08 -10.49 -15.27
CA GLU A 140 1.22 -10.79 -16.41
C GLU A 140 0.95 -9.49 -17.18
N PRO A 141 1.27 -9.42 -18.49
CA PRO A 141 0.99 -8.23 -19.27
C PRO A 141 -0.52 -7.99 -19.38
N ALA A 142 -0.92 -6.72 -19.41
CA ALA A 142 -2.29 -6.33 -19.65
C ALA A 142 -2.82 -6.92 -20.97
N ARG A 143 -3.95 -7.62 -20.90
CA ARG A 143 -4.61 -8.19 -22.10
C ARG A 143 -5.38 -7.14 -22.90
N GLN A 144 -5.79 -6.07 -22.24
CA GLN A 144 -6.55 -4.97 -22.82
C GLN A 144 -6.23 -3.68 -22.08
N VAL A 145 -6.18 -2.57 -22.82
CA VAL A 145 -6.06 -1.23 -22.25
C VAL A 145 -7.46 -0.66 -22.12
N TYR A 146 -7.81 -0.16 -20.93
CA TYR A 146 -9.05 0.57 -20.71
C TYR A 146 -8.68 2.05 -20.58
N ALA A 147 -9.15 2.87 -21.52
CA ALA A 147 -8.95 4.31 -21.58
C ALA A 147 -10.00 5.05 -20.75
#